data_AF-A0A6P7K761-F1
#
_entry.id   AF-A0A6P7K761-F1
#
_cell.length_a   1.000
_cell.length_b   1.000
_cell.length_c   1.000
_cell.angle_alpha   90.00
_cell.angle_beta   90.00
_cell.angle_gamma   90.00
#
_symmetry.space_group_name_H-M   'P 1'
#
loop_
_entity.id
_entity.type
_entity.pdbx_description
1 polymer ?
#
loop_
_entity_poly.entity_id
_entity_poly.type
_entity_poly.pdbx_seq_one_letter_code
_entity_poly.pdbx_strand_id
1 'polypeptide(L)'
;MPKDSRARQKRRRDATRCARAAETDTQREVRQARDRQSHKRTREAEPVDTRAIRLAINAAREARRRANESEEQREARLAYRAVSTARRRASETHQERVCRLAKHAELEAMYRAAESQDERSSRLSRNAARAAMRRANETEEERALRLARNAARTAMRRANESEEERVFRLARNAERTAMRRATESEEERAVRLSRNAARAAMRRAAESGEERSARLARRSVSTARQRATESEEERAERLAKHAQLEALYRAAESEDERAIRLSRNAARTARRRASESEGKRAGRVGKVGARSASLRRMKKMLEEIVPVGCRALLRNMKT
;
A
#
# COMPACT_ATOMS: atom_id res chain seq x y z
N MET A 1 96.61 -12.20 14.01
CA MET A 1 95.67 -11.69 12.98
C MET A 1 95.49 -12.74 11.89
N PRO A 2 94.37 -13.48 11.79
CA PRO A 2 94.23 -14.56 10.82
C PRO A 2 93.84 -14.01 9.44
N LYS A 3 94.84 -13.76 8.58
CA LYS A 3 94.64 -13.29 7.20
C LYS A 3 94.24 -14.43 6.23
N ASP A 4 94.51 -15.69 6.59
CA ASP A 4 94.30 -16.85 5.70
C ASP A 4 92.89 -17.44 5.67
N SER A 5 92.07 -17.20 6.71
CA SER A 5 90.72 -17.78 6.77
C SER A 5 89.80 -17.19 5.69
N ARG A 6 89.91 -15.89 5.45
CA ARG A 6 89.13 -15.16 4.43
C ARG A 6 89.58 -15.54 3.01
N ALA A 7 90.88 -15.67 2.77
CA ALA A 7 91.42 -16.09 1.48
C ALA A 7 91.01 -17.53 1.13
N ARG A 8 91.08 -18.45 2.10
CA ARG A 8 90.61 -19.84 1.93
C ARG A 8 89.10 -19.92 1.69
N GLN A 9 88.32 -19.10 2.39
CA GLN A 9 86.88 -19.03 2.20
C GLN A 9 86.51 -18.46 0.83
N LYS A 10 87.25 -17.45 0.35
CA LYS A 10 87.11 -16.88 -1.00
C LYS A 10 87.39 -17.94 -2.07
N ARG A 11 88.52 -18.67 -1.98
CA ARG A 11 88.85 -19.77 -2.91
C ARG A 11 87.77 -20.87 -2.94
N ARG A 12 87.19 -21.24 -1.79
CA ARG A 12 86.08 -22.22 -1.73
C ARG A 12 84.81 -21.70 -2.41
N ARG A 13 84.46 -20.42 -2.20
CA ARG A 13 83.32 -19.79 -2.87
C ARG A 13 83.53 -19.72 -4.38
N ASP A 14 84.73 -19.36 -4.82
CA ASP A 14 85.10 -19.25 -6.22
C ASP A 14 85.10 -20.64 -6.90
N ALA A 15 85.65 -21.68 -6.25
CA ALA A 15 85.58 -23.05 -6.74
C ALA A 15 84.13 -23.56 -6.86
N THR A 16 83.27 -23.25 -5.88
CA THR A 16 81.84 -23.58 -5.94
C THR A 16 81.14 -22.83 -7.08
N ARG A 17 81.52 -21.58 -7.34
CA ARG A 17 80.99 -20.77 -8.44
C ARG A 17 81.40 -21.35 -9.79
N CYS A 18 82.67 -21.72 -9.97
CA CYS A 18 83.16 -22.35 -11.19
C CYS A 18 82.50 -23.71 -11.44
N ALA A 19 82.36 -24.55 -10.40
CA ALA A 19 81.65 -25.83 -10.52
C ALA A 19 80.19 -25.63 -10.95
N ARG A 20 79.49 -24.64 -10.39
CA ARG A 20 78.11 -24.30 -10.80
C ARG A 20 78.01 -23.73 -12.22
N ALA A 21 79.04 -23.03 -12.69
CA ALA A 21 79.09 -22.49 -14.05
C ALA A 21 79.34 -23.60 -15.09
N ALA A 22 80.05 -24.67 -14.71
CA ALA A 22 80.31 -25.84 -15.55
C ALA A 22 79.17 -26.88 -15.54
N GLU A 23 78.12 -26.68 -14.73
CA GLU A 23 76.94 -27.56 -14.71
C GLU A 23 76.20 -27.52 -16.06
N THR A 24 75.85 -28.71 -16.56
CA THR A 24 74.86 -28.84 -17.63
C THR A 24 73.48 -28.40 -17.13
N ASP A 25 72.55 -28.07 -18.04
CA ASP A 25 71.21 -27.62 -17.65
C ASP A 25 70.47 -28.66 -16.80
N THR A 26 70.63 -29.96 -17.11
CA THR A 26 70.05 -31.05 -16.32
C THR A 26 70.66 -31.17 -14.91
N GLN A 27 71.99 -31.05 -14.78
CA GLN A 27 72.67 -31.06 -13.48
C GLN A 27 72.26 -29.85 -12.63
N ARG A 28 72.11 -28.69 -13.27
CA ARG A 28 71.65 -27.45 -12.65
C ARG A 28 70.21 -27.59 -12.17
N GLU A 29 69.32 -28.17 -12.96
CA GLU A 29 67.92 -28.43 -12.58
C GLU A 29 67.83 -29.38 -11.39
N VAL A 30 68.57 -30.49 -11.40
CA VAL A 30 68.61 -31.46 -10.28
C VAL A 30 69.14 -30.80 -9.01
N ARG A 31 70.23 -30.03 -9.10
CA ARG A 31 70.75 -29.28 -7.95
C ARG A 31 69.72 -28.27 -7.43
N GLN A 32 69.10 -27.49 -8.32
CA GLN A 32 68.09 -26.53 -7.92
C GLN A 32 66.88 -27.22 -7.29
N ALA A 33 66.44 -28.37 -7.80
CA ALA A 33 65.36 -29.16 -7.21
C ALA A 33 65.72 -29.64 -5.80
N ARG A 34 66.95 -30.13 -5.61
CA ARG A 34 67.49 -30.53 -4.30
C ARG A 34 67.59 -29.35 -3.34
N ASP A 35 68.09 -28.20 -3.79
CA ASP A 35 68.21 -26.97 -3.00
C ASP A 35 66.82 -26.46 -2.57
N ARG A 36 65.84 -26.49 -3.49
CA ARG A 36 64.44 -26.15 -3.19
C ARG A 36 63.84 -27.10 -2.15
N GLN A 37 64.09 -28.41 -2.28
CA GLN A 37 63.58 -29.41 -1.34
C GLN A 37 64.24 -29.31 0.03
N SER A 38 65.56 -29.11 0.09
CA SER A 38 66.29 -28.85 1.32
C SER A 38 65.77 -27.57 2.00
N HIS A 39 65.60 -26.49 1.23
CA HIS A 39 65.04 -25.26 1.76
C HIS A 39 63.62 -25.46 2.30
N LYS A 40 62.75 -26.16 1.56
CA LYS A 40 61.40 -26.50 2.01
C LYS A 40 61.42 -27.24 3.35
N ARG A 41 62.25 -28.27 3.50
CA ARG A 41 62.42 -29.01 4.77
C ARG A 41 62.87 -28.10 5.92
N THR A 42 63.83 -27.21 5.67
CA THR A 42 64.27 -26.24 6.71
C THR A 42 63.17 -25.26 7.10
N ARG A 43 62.25 -24.90 6.18
CA ARG A 43 61.09 -24.05 6.49
C ARG A 43 59.98 -24.79 7.21
N GLU A 44 59.79 -26.07 6.90
CA GLU A 44 58.80 -26.93 7.56
C GLU A 44 59.21 -27.28 8.99
N ALA A 45 60.51 -27.50 9.23
CA ALA A 45 61.08 -27.75 10.55
C ALA A 45 61.35 -26.47 11.37
N GLU A 46 61.01 -25.29 10.84
CA GLU A 46 61.23 -24.01 11.51
C GLU A 46 60.26 -23.86 12.71
N PRO A 47 60.75 -23.59 13.93
CA PRO A 47 59.88 -23.38 15.07
C PRO A 47 58.99 -22.15 14.88
N VAL A 48 57.82 -22.15 15.51
CA VAL A 48 56.77 -21.13 15.29
C VAL A 48 57.28 -19.71 15.54
N ASP A 49 58.06 -19.51 16.60
CA ASP A 49 58.57 -18.19 16.98
C ASP A 49 59.61 -17.64 15.99
N THR A 50 60.54 -18.48 15.53
CA THR A 50 61.55 -18.05 14.55
C THR A 50 60.91 -17.80 13.18
N ARG A 51 59.92 -18.61 12.81
CA ARG A 51 59.08 -18.38 11.63
C ARG A 51 58.33 -17.05 11.74
N ALA A 52 57.75 -16.74 12.90
CA ALA A 52 57.04 -15.49 13.15
C ALA A 52 57.98 -14.27 13.01
N ILE A 53 59.16 -14.33 13.63
CA ILE A 53 60.20 -13.29 13.54
C ILE A 53 60.62 -13.10 12.08
N ARG A 54 60.89 -14.17 11.33
CA ARG A 54 61.26 -14.08 9.91
C ARG A 54 60.15 -13.44 9.08
N LEU A 55 58.90 -13.84 9.28
CA LEU A 55 57.76 -13.26 8.57
C LEU A 55 57.58 -11.78 8.92
N ALA A 56 57.78 -11.39 10.19
CA ALA A 56 57.74 -10.00 10.63
C ALA A 56 58.85 -9.16 9.97
N ILE A 57 60.08 -9.67 9.92
CA ILE A 57 61.21 -8.99 9.23
C ILE A 57 60.88 -8.80 7.74
N ASN A 58 60.34 -9.82 7.08
CA ASN A 58 59.95 -9.72 5.67
C ASN A 58 58.80 -8.73 5.46
N ALA A 59 57.79 -8.75 6.32
CA ALA A 59 56.68 -7.80 6.28
C ALA A 59 57.16 -6.36 6.47
N ALA A 60 58.10 -6.11 7.39
CA ALA A 60 58.70 -4.80 7.61
C ALA A 60 59.51 -4.31 6.39
N ARG A 61 60.29 -5.21 5.76
CA ARG A 61 61.00 -4.90 4.51
C ARG A 61 60.04 -4.56 3.37
N GLU A 62 58.95 -5.32 3.22
CA GLU A 62 57.93 -5.03 2.22
C GLU A 62 57.18 -3.72 2.51
N ALA A 63 56.84 -3.44 3.77
CA ALA A 63 56.21 -2.20 4.17
C ALA A 63 57.09 -1.00 3.83
N ARG A 64 58.39 -1.08 4.14
CA ARG A 64 59.37 -0.04 3.75
C ARG A 64 59.47 0.10 2.24
N ARG A 65 59.49 -1.00 1.48
CA ARG A 65 59.50 -0.96 0.01
C ARG A 65 58.23 -0.28 -0.55
N ARG A 66 57.06 -0.57 0.02
CA ARG A 66 55.78 0.06 -0.37
C ARG A 66 55.69 1.52 0.05
N ALA A 67 56.29 1.92 1.18
CA ALA A 67 56.33 3.31 1.60
C ALA A 67 57.20 4.17 0.68
N ASN A 68 58.25 3.57 0.10
CA ASN A 68 59.18 4.23 -0.81
C ASN A 68 58.81 4.05 -2.30
N GLU A 69 57.65 3.48 -2.61
CA GLU A 69 57.24 3.28 -4.00
C GLU A 69 56.78 4.61 -4.61
N SER A 70 57.12 4.87 -5.87
CA SER A 70 56.54 6.01 -6.60
C SER A 70 55.06 5.76 -6.92
N GLU A 71 54.31 6.81 -7.25
CA GLU A 71 52.91 6.67 -7.67
C GLU A 71 52.76 5.74 -8.88
N GLU A 72 53.62 5.88 -9.89
CA GLU A 72 53.64 4.99 -11.06
C GLU A 72 53.90 3.53 -10.68
N GLN A 73 54.84 3.28 -9.76
CA GLN A 73 55.14 1.92 -9.28
C GLN A 73 53.96 1.35 -8.47
N ARG A 74 53.29 2.18 -7.67
CA ARG A 74 52.07 1.81 -6.95
C ARG A 74 50.95 1.46 -7.90
N GLU A 75 50.72 2.28 -8.91
CA GLU A 75 49.70 2.07 -9.93
C GLU A 75 49.97 0.81 -10.74
N ALA A 76 51.20 0.61 -11.23
CA ALA A 76 51.59 -0.61 -11.93
C ALA A 76 51.37 -1.87 -11.05
N ARG A 77 51.70 -1.79 -9.76
CA ARG A 77 51.46 -2.89 -8.80
C ARG A 77 49.96 -3.15 -8.58
N LEU A 78 49.14 -2.11 -8.44
CA LEU A 78 47.70 -2.23 -8.27
C LEU A 78 47.02 -2.75 -9.56
N ALA A 79 47.45 -2.27 -10.72
CA ALA A 79 46.98 -2.72 -12.03
C ALA A 79 47.31 -4.20 -12.25
N TYR A 80 48.55 -4.61 -11.99
CA TYR A 80 48.95 -6.03 -12.05
C TYR A 80 48.08 -6.90 -11.12
N ARG A 81 47.84 -6.45 -9.89
CA ARG A 81 46.97 -7.16 -8.94
C ARG A 81 45.53 -7.22 -9.44
N ALA A 82 44.99 -6.14 -9.99
CA ALA A 82 43.64 -6.11 -10.55
C ALA A 82 43.50 -7.13 -11.69
N VAL A 83 44.44 -7.12 -12.66
CA VAL A 83 44.46 -8.07 -13.78
C VAL A 83 44.59 -9.52 -13.29
N SER A 84 45.52 -9.78 -12.36
CA SER A 84 45.70 -11.13 -11.80
C SER A 84 44.44 -11.64 -11.10
N THR A 85 43.78 -10.79 -10.30
CA THR A 85 42.52 -11.16 -9.63
C THR A 85 41.37 -11.33 -10.61
N ALA A 86 41.27 -10.51 -11.66
CA ALA A 86 40.28 -10.65 -12.72
C ALA A 86 40.46 -11.99 -13.46
N ARG A 87 41.70 -12.33 -13.84
CA ARG A 87 42.03 -13.61 -14.49
C ARG A 87 41.62 -14.80 -13.62
N ARG A 88 41.98 -14.78 -12.33
CA ARG A 88 41.60 -15.84 -11.39
C ARG A 88 40.08 -15.97 -11.22
N ARG A 89 39.34 -14.85 -11.22
CA ARG A 89 37.86 -14.86 -11.16
C ARG A 89 37.24 -15.35 -12.47
N ALA A 90 37.86 -15.08 -13.62
CA ALA A 90 37.35 -15.55 -14.90
C ALA A 90 37.52 -17.08 -15.07
N SER A 91 38.57 -17.64 -14.48
CA SER A 91 38.84 -19.08 -14.49
C SER A 91 38.28 -19.84 -13.29
N GLU A 92 37.47 -19.20 -12.43
CA GLU A 92 36.96 -19.84 -11.22
C GLU A 92 35.87 -20.86 -11.56
N THR A 93 35.88 -21.99 -10.87
CA THR A 93 34.77 -22.95 -10.96
C THR A 93 33.54 -22.42 -10.23
N HIS A 94 32.36 -23.00 -10.51
CA HIS A 94 31.13 -22.63 -9.81
C HIS A 94 31.25 -22.81 -8.30
N GLN A 95 31.84 -23.91 -7.83
CA GLN A 95 32.04 -24.18 -6.40
C GLN A 95 32.97 -23.15 -5.76
N GLU A 96 34.10 -22.83 -6.39
CA GLU A 96 35.02 -21.80 -5.90
C GLU A 96 34.35 -20.42 -5.84
N ARG A 97 33.53 -20.08 -6.83
CA ARG A 97 32.73 -18.85 -6.85
C ARG A 97 31.76 -18.80 -5.68
N VAL A 98 31.02 -19.87 -5.44
CA VAL A 98 30.06 -19.97 -4.32
C VAL A 98 30.79 -19.83 -2.99
N CYS A 99 31.87 -20.59 -2.76
CA CYS A 99 32.68 -20.49 -1.54
C CYS A 99 33.23 -19.08 -1.33
N ARG A 100 33.69 -18.41 -2.39
CA ARG A 100 34.18 -17.03 -2.32
C ARG A 100 33.07 -16.04 -1.96
N LEU A 101 31.89 -16.17 -2.57
CA LEU A 101 30.74 -15.31 -2.29
C LEU A 101 30.17 -15.55 -0.89
N ALA A 102 30.16 -16.80 -0.41
CA ALA A 102 29.75 -17.16 0.95
C ALA A 102 30.67 -16.51 1.99
N LYS A 103 31.99 -16.69 1.87
CA LYS A 103 32.97 -16.03 2.75
C LYS A 103 32.85 -14.50 2.72
N HIS A 104 32.59 -13.92 1.55
CA HIS A 104 32.36 -12.48 1.45
C HIS A 104 31.07 -12.05 2.15
N ALA A 105 29.97 -12.82 2.01
CA ALA A 105 28.71 -12.53 2.67
C ALA A 105 28.82 -12.65 4.20
N GLU A 106 29.58 -13.64 4.69
CA GLU A 106 29.90 -13.81 6.12
C GLU A 106 30.68 -12.61 6.66
N LEU A 107 31.76 -12.19 5.98
CA LEU A 107 32.53 -11.01 6.38
C LEU A 107 31.66 -9.75 6.40
N GLU A 108 30.83 -9.54 5.38
CA GLU A 108 29.88 -8.42 5.33
C GLU A 108 28.85 -8.47 6.46
N ALA A 109 28.36 -9.65 6.83
CA ALA A 109 27.46 -9.81 7.97
C ALA A 109 28.17 -9.46 9.28
N MET A 110 29.42 -9.90 9.46
CA MET A 110 30.24 -9.54 10.63
C MET A 110 30.49 -8.03 10.70
N TYR A 111 30.85 -7.38 9.59
CA TYR A 111 31.03 -5.92 9.56
C TYR A 111 29.73 -5.18 9.88
N ARG A 112 28.57 -5.64 9.38
CA ARG A 112 27.27 -5.03 9.71
C ARG A 112 26.82 -5.30 11.14
N ALA A 113 27.26 -6.38 11.77
CA ALA A 113 26.97 -6.65 13.18
C ALA A 113 27.85 -5.79 14.10
N ALA A 114 29.08 -5.48 13.67
CA ALA A 114 30.03 -4.65 14.40
C ALA A 114 29.91 -3.14 14.11
N GLU A 115 29.09 -2.73 13.15
CA GLU A 115 28.97 -1.32 12.75
C GLU A 115 28.40 -0.47 13.90
N SER A 116 28.95 0.73 14.08
CA SER A 116 28.37 1.70 15.01
C SER A 116 27.06 2.26 14.48
N GLN A 117 26.26 2.89 15.36
CA GLN A 117 25.00 3.51 14.95
C GLN A 117 25.22 4.64 13.91
N ASP A 118 26.32 5.38 14.01
CA ASP A 118 26.67 6.45 13.07
C ASP A 118 27.14 5.91 11.72
N GLU A 119 27.90 4.82 11.73
CA GLU A 119 28.28 4.13 10.49
C GLU A 119 27.05 3.53 9.79
N ARG A 120 26.12 2.95 10.57
CA ARG A 120 24.85 2.43 10.07
C ARG A 120 24.00 3.53 9.47
N SER A 121 23.81 4.65 10.17
CA SER A 121 23.02 5.78 9.69
C SER A 121 23.63 6.37 8.40
N SER A 122 24.95 6.53 8.37
CA SER A 122 25.71 7.00 7.20
C SER A 122 25.59 6.05 6.01
N ARG A 123 25.63 4.73 6.25
CA ARG A 123 25.41 3.70 5.21
C ARG A 123 23.99 3.73 4.68
N LEU A 124 22.98 3.81 5.55
CA LEU A 124 21.57 3.89 5.15
C LEU A 124 21.27 5.18 4.40
N SER A 125 21.83 6.30 4.83
CA SER A 125 21.72 7.60 4.15
C SER A 125 22.29 7.55 2.73
N ARG A 126 23.52 7.03 2.57
CA ARG A 126 24.14 6.83 1.23
C ARG A 126 23.31 5.90 0.35
N ASN A 127 22.73 4.84 0.92
CA ASN A 127 21.87 3.92 0.17
C ASN A 127 20.55 4.58 -0.26
N ALA A 128 19.94 5.39 0.62
CA ALA A 128 18.74 6.16 0.32
C ALA A 128 19.00 7.19 -0.79
N ALA A 129 20.12 7.92 -0.72
CA ALA A 129 20.53 8.88 -1.74
C ALA A 129 20.74 8.20 -3.10
N ARG A 130 21.46 7.08 -3.17
CA ARG A 130 21.60 6.30 -4.41
C ARG A 130 20.27 5.80 -4.95
N ALA A 131 19.37 5.36 -4.07
CA ALA A 131 18.04 4.90 -4.49
C ALA A 131 17.18 6.06 -5.00
N ALA A 132 17.26 7.24 -4.40
CA ALA A 132 16.59 8.45 -4.87
C ALA A 132 17.11 8.87 -6.25
N MET A 133 18.43 8.94 -6.43
CA MET A 133 19.06 9.25 -7.73
C MET A 133 18.62 8.28 -8.82
N ARG A 134 18.61 6.96 -8.55
CA ARG A 134 18.11 5.97 -9.53
C ARG A 134 16.64 6.16 -9.87
N ARG A 135 15.80 6.58 -8.92
CA ARG A 135 14.37 6.84 -9.17
C ARG A 135 14.14 8.17 -9.88
N ALA A 136 15.01 9.16 -9.69
CA ALA A 136 14.90 10.44 -10.40
C ALA A 136 15.26 10.27 -11.89
N ASN A 137 16.19 9.36 -12.18
CA ASN A 137 16.68 9.10 -13.54
C ASN A 137 15.97 7.92 -14.23
N GLU A 138 14.88 7.39 -13.64
CA GLU A 138 14.17 6.25 -14.23
C GLU A 138 13.33 6.70 -15.44
N THR A 139 13.28 5.88 -16.48
CA THR A 139 12.34 6.11 -17.59
C THR A 139 10.91 5.75 -17.17
N GLU A 140 9.91 6.19 -17.93
CA GLU A 140 8.50 5.84 -17.65
C GLU A 140 8.26 4.33 -17.69
N GLU A 141 8.91 3.62 -18.62
CA GLU A 141 8.83 2.16 -18.73
C GLU A 141 9.45 1.46 -17.51
N GLU A 142 10.64 1.90 -17.09
CA GLU A 142 11.31 1.38 -15.89
C GLU A 142 10.47 1.64 -14.63
N ARG A 143 9.87 2.83 -14.52
CA ARG A 143 8.95 3.20 -13.45
C ARG A 143 7.73 2.29 -13.44
N ALA A 144 7.10 2.08 -14.59
CA ALA A 144 5.93 1.21 -14.73
C ALA A 144 6.27 -0.23 -14.33
N LEU A 145 7.39 -0.76 -14.80
CA LEU A 145 7.87 -2.11 -14.46
C LEU A 145 8.17 -2.24 -12.95
N ARG A 146 8.80 -1.22 -12.35
CA ARG A 146 9.07 -1.18 -10.91
C ARG A 146 7.77 -1.17 -10.10
N LEU A 147 6.78 -0.35 -10.50
CA LEU A 147 5.48 -0.27 -9.83
C LEU A 147 4.70 -1.59 -10.00
N ALA A 148 4.70 -2.20 -11.18
CA ALA A 148 4.08 -3.48 -11.44
C ALA A 148 4.68 -4.59 -10.56
N ARG A 149 6.02 -4.69 -10.49
CA ARG A 149 6.72 -5.62 -9.59
C ARG A 149 6.40 -5.38 -8.12
N ASN A 150 6.25 -4.12 -7.70
CA ASN A 150 5.86 -3.78 -6.33
C ASN A 150 4.41 -4.17 -6.03
N ALA A 151 3.49 -3.94 -6.98
CA ALA A 151 2.09 -4.34 -6.87
C ALA A 151 1.97 -5.88 -6.77
N ALA A 152 2.67 -6.61 -7.64
CA ALA A 152 2.72 -8.08 -7.61
C ALA A 152 3.24 -8.62 -6.27
N ARG A 153 4.37 -8.09 -5.76
CA ARG A 153 4.89 -8.47 -4.44
C ARG A 153 3.91 -8.16 -3.31
N THR A 154 3.21 -7.03 -3.38
CA THR A 154 2.20 -6.66 -2.37
C THR A 154 0.98 -7.58 -2.44
N ALA A 155 0.54 -7.95 -3.64
CA ALA A 155 -0.56 -8.89 -3.84
C ALA A 155 -0.20 -10.28 -3.30
N MET A 156 1.00 -10.79 -3.63
CA MET A 156 1.49 -12.06 -3.07
C MET A 156 1.59 -12.03 -1.55
N ARG A 157 2.13 -10.95 -0.97
CA ARG A 157 2.17 -10.82 0.49
C ARG A 157 0.76 -10.86 1.09
N ARG A 158 -0.20 -10.13 0.51
CA ARG A 158 -1.60 -10.13 0.97
C ARG A 158 -2.32 -11.45 0.80
N ALA A 159 -1.97 -12.23 -0.24
CA ALA A 159 -2.53 -13.56 -0.45
C ALA A 159 -2.00 -14.56 0.59
N ASN A 160 -0.78 -14.35 1.07
CA ASN A 160 -0.13 -15.19 2.08
C ASN A 160 -0.27 -14.63 3.51
N GLU A 161 -1.01 -13.53 3.72
CA GLU A 161 -1.27 -12.96 5.05
C GLU A 161 -2.12 -13.94 5.87
N SER A 162 -1.79 -14.12 7.15
CA SER A 162 -2.69 -14.82 8.08
C SER A 162 -3.94 -13.98 8.36
N GLU A 163 -5.02 -14.59 8.87
CA GLU A 163 -6.22 -13.82 9.20
C GLU A 163 -5.95 -12.78 10.32
N GLU A 164 -5.07 -13.08 11.27
CA GLU A 164 -4.63 -12.12 12.30
C GLU A 164 -3.89 -10.92 11.70
N GLU A 165 -2.94 -11.17 10.79
CA GLU A 165 -2.21 -10.11 10.07
C GLU A 165 -3.16 -9.25 9.22
N ARG A 166 -4.13 -9.89 8.58
CA ARG A 166 -5.16 -9.22 7.78
C ARG A 166 -6.04 -8.32 8.65
N VAL A 167 -6.54 -8.82 9.78
CA VAL A 167 -7.34 -8.05 10.74
C VAL A 167 -6.52 -6.88 11.27
N PHE A 168 -5.27 -7.11 11.68
CA PHE A 168 -4.39 -6.05 12.15
C PHE A 168 -4.17 -4.96 11.09
N ARG A 169 -3.89 -5.36 9.83
CA ARG A 169 -3.73 -4.42 8.71
C ARG A 169 -5.00 -3.61 8.45
N LEU A 170 -6.17 -4.24 8.49
CA LEU A 170 -7.46 -3.56 8.30
C LEU A 170 -7.77 -2.61 9.45
N ALA A 171 -7.51 -3.01 10.70
CA ALA A 171 -7.67 -2.17 11.88
C ALA A 171 -6.79 -0.91 11.81
N ARG A 172 -5.51 -1.07 11.46
CA ARG A 172 -4.59 0.08 11.29
C ARG A 172 -4.99 1.00 10.15
N ASN A 173 -5.57 0.46 9.07
CA ASN A 173 -6.11 1.28 7.98
C ASN A 173 -7.37 2.05 8.42
N ALA A 174 -8.29 1.40 9.13
CA ALA A 174 -9.49 2.02 9.67
C ALA A 174 -9.15 3.14 10.65
N GLU A 175 -8.21 2.91 11.57
CA GLU A 175 -7.71 3.91 12.53
C GLU A 175 -7.09 5.11 11.80
N ARG A 176 -6.17 4.89 10.85
CA ARG A 176 -5.57 5.98 10.07
C ARG A 176 -6.63 6.79 9.30
N THR A 177 -7.64 6.12 8.79
CA THR A 177 -8.76 6.77 8.07
C THR A 177 -9.64 7.56 9.02
N ALA A 178 -9.93 7.04 10.21
CA ALA A 178 -10.67 7.73 11.25
C ALA A 178 -9.92 8.98 11.72
N MET A 179 -8.62 8.86 12.01
CA MET A 179 -7.77 10.00 12.39
C MET A 179 -7.78 11.09 11.32
N ARG A 180 -7.58 10.73 10.05
CA ARG A 180 -7.64 11.71 8.94
C ARG A 180 -9.00 12.40 8.84
N ARG A 181 -10.10 11.70 9.11
CA ARG A 181 -11.46 12.29 9.09
C ARG A 181 -11.75 13.12 10.34
N ALA A 182 -11.12 12.82 11.46
CA ALA A 182 -11.29 13.61 12.69
C ALA A 182 -10.57 14.96 12.59
N THR A 183 -9.46 15.01 11.84
CA THR A 183 -8.65 16.23 11.64
C THR A 183 -8.93 16.94 10.30
N GLU A 184 -9.93 16.51 9.53
CA GLU A 184 -10.22 17.13 8.24
C GLU A 184 -10.88 18.51 8.43
N SER A 185 -10.56 19.47 7.56
CA SER A 185 -11.26 20.76 7.55
C SER A 185 -12.67 20.64 6.98
N GLU A 186 -13.53 21.63 7.22
CA GLU A 186 -14.89 21.63 6.64
C GLU A 186 -14.88 21.63 5.12
N GLU A 187 -13.92 22.34 4.49
CA GLU A 187 -13.74 22.35 3.04
C GLU A 187 -13.32 20.97 2.52
N GLU A 188 -12.35 20.32 3.16
CA GLU A 188 -11.91 18.97 2.81
C GLU A 188 -13.07 17.96 2.96
N ARG A 189 -13.86 18.09 4.02
CA ARG A 189 -15.06 17.30 4.27
C ARG A 189 -16.09 17.50 3.17
N ALA A 190 -16.37 18.75 2.78
CA ALA A 190 -17.31 19.08 1.72
C ALA A 190 -16.86 18.49 0.37
N VAL A 191 -15.58 18.64 0.01
CA VAL A 191 -15.00 18.05 -1.21
C VAL A 191 -15.11 16.52 -1.17
N ARG A 192 -14.80 15.89 -0.04
CA ARG A 192 -14.93 14.43 0.13
C ARG A 192 -16.36 13.94 -0.03
N LEU A 193 -17.33 14.62 0.60
CA LEU A 193 -18.75 14.28 0.50
C LEU A 193 -19.29 14.50 -0.92
N SER A 194 -18.92 15.60 -1.57
CA SER A 194 -19.27 15.90 -2.96
C SER A 194 -18.74 14.81 -3.92
N ARG A 195 -17.46 14.45 -3.81
CA ARG A 195 -16.86 13.35 -4.59
C ARG A 195 -17.54 12.01 -4.33
N ASN A 196 -17.91 11.72 -3.08
CA ASN A 196 -18.64 10.49 -2.74
C ASN A 196 -20.05 10.48 -3.34
N ALA A 197 -20.78 11.61 -3.31
CA ALA A 197 -22.09 11.75 -3.91
C ALA A 197 -22.03 11.58 -5.44
N ALA A 198 -21.04 12.20 -6.11
CA ALA A 198 -20.81 12.05 -7.54
C ALA A 198 -20.50 10.59 -7.92
N ARG A 199 -19.62 9.91 -7.17
CA ARG A 199 -19.34 8.47 -7.37
C ARG A 199 -20.58 7.61 -7.17
N ALA A 200 -21.40 7.91 -6.16
CA ALA A 200 -22.64 7.18 -5.93
C ALA A 200 -23.67 7.41 -7.05
N ALA A 201 -23.76 8.62 -7.58
CA ALA A 201 -24.61 8.94 -8.73
C ALA A 201 -24.14 8.19 -9.99
N MET A 202 -22.83 8.21 -10.29
CA MET A 202 -22.26 7.46 -11.41
C MET A 202 -22.51 5.95 -11.28
N ARG A 203 -22.30 5.38 -10.09
CA ARG A 203 -22.63 3.96 -9.85
C ARG A 203 -24.10 3.66 -10.10
N ARG A 204 -25.02 4.51 -9.64
CA ARG A 204 -26.46 4.34 -9.87
C ARG A 204 -26.86 4.48 -11.34
N ALA A 205 -26.19 5.34 -12.08
CA ALA A 205 -26.41 5.49 -13.52
C ALA A 205 -25.92 4.27 -14.32
N ALA A 206 -24.87 3.61 -13.83
CA ALA A 206 -24.30 2.40 -14.42
C ALA A 206 -24.92 1.09 -13.87
N GLU A 207 -25.87 1.16 -12.91
CA GLU A 207 -26.54 -0.03 -12.34
C GLU A 207 -27.31 -0.78 -13.45
N SER A 208 -27.17 -2.11 -13.47
CA SER A 208 -28.03 -2.95 -14.30
C SER A 208 -29.49 -2.93 -13.78
N GLY A 209 -30.44 -3.36 -14.61
CA GLY A 209 -31.86 -3.44 -14.19
C GLY A 209 -32.08 -4.36 -12.97
N GLU A 210 -31.32 -5.45 -12.88
CA GLU A 210 -31.33 -6.38 -11.75
C GLU A 210 -30.72 -5.76 -10.50
N GLU A 211 -29.57 -5.09 -10.61
CA GLU A 211 -28.92 -4.41 -9.49
C GLU A 211 -29.81 -3.30 -8.91
N ARG A 212 -30.44 -2.52 -9.79
CA ARG A 212 -31.41 -1.49 -9.40
C ARG A 212 -32.59 -2.09 -8.66
N SER A 213 -33.17 -3.17 -9.19
CA SER A 213 -34.30 -3.88 -8.57
C SER A 213 -33.92 -4.42 -7.20
N ALA A 214 -32.77 -5.09 -7.08
CA ALA A 214 -32.25 -5.61 -5.82
C ALA A 214 -31.99 -4.49 -4.79
N ARG A 215 -31.44 -3.34 -5.22
CA ARG A 215 -31.23 -2.17 -4.34
C ARG A 215 -32.56 -1.59 -3.87
N LEU A 216 -33.55 -1.44 -4.75
CA LEU A 216 -34.87 -0.93 -4.38
C LEU A 216 -35.61 -1.89 -3.45
N ALA A 217 -35.50 -3.20 -3.67
CA ALA A 217 -36.03 -4.22 -2.78
C ALA A 217 -35.36 -4.19 -1.40
N ARG A 218 -34.03 -4.10 -1.32
CA ARG A 218 -33.33 -3.91 -0.03
C ARG A 218 -33.79 -2.63 0.69
N ARG A 219 -33.97 -1.53 -0.05
CA ARG A 219 -34.48 -0.28 0.51
C ARG A 219 -35.91 -0.44 1.02
N SER A 220 -36.80 -1.07 0.27
CA SER A 220 -38.19 -1.27 0.69
C SER A 220 -38.28 -2.13 1.96
N VAL A 221 -37.54 -3.23 2.02
CA VAL A 221 -37.45 -4.10 3.21
C VAL A 221 -36.92 -3.32 4.42
N SER A 222 -35.84 -2.55 4.25
CA SER A 222 -35.29 -1.74 5.35
C SER A 222 -36.30 -0.72 5.85
N THR A 223 -37.02 -0.03 4.95
CA THR A 223 -38.05 0.93 5.35
C THR A 223 -39.25 0.27 6.01
N ALA A 224 -39.65 -0.92 5.56
CA ALA A 224 -40.73 -1.69 6.17
C ALA A 224 -40.35 -2.15 7.58
N ARG A 225 -39.09 -2.61 7.76
CA ARG A 225 -38.56 -2.98 9.08
C ARG A 225 -38.56 -1.79 10.04
N GLN A 226 -38.07 -0.62 9.61
CA GLN A 226 -38.09 0.59 10.42
C GLN A 226 -39.53 0.98 10.84
N ARG A 227 -40.49 0.87 9.92
CA ARG A 227 -41.91 1.15 10.20
C ARG A 227 -42.58 0.09 11.08
N ALA A 228 -42.04 -1.12 11.15
CA ALA A 228 -42.56 -2.16 12.03
C ALA A 228 -42.06 -2.00 13.47
N THR A 229 -40.89 -1.35 13.64
CA THR A 229 -40.27 -1.09 14.95
C THR A 229 -40.49 0.32 15.48
N GLU A 230 -41.14 1.20 14.71
CA GLU A 230 -41.42 2.58 15.14
C GLU A 230 -42.43 2.56 16.29
N SER A 231 -42.19 3.39 17.30
CA SER A 231 -43.16 3.64 18.38
C SER A 231 -44.38 4.40 17.85
N GLU A 232 -45.48 4.40 18.61
CA GLU A 232 -46.70 5.12 18.21
C GLU A 232 -46.46 6.63 18.10
N GLU A 233 -45.62 7.20 18.99
CA GLU A 233 -45.22 8.61 18.96
C GLU A 233 -44.42 8.94 17.70
N GLU A 234 -43.39 8.15 17.37
CA GLU A 234 -42.60 8.32 16.15
C GLU A 234 -43.46 8.17 14.89
N ARG A 235 -44.40 7.23 14.90
CA ARG A 235 -45.38 7.06 13.82
C ARG A 235 -46.26 8.29 13.66
N ALA A 236 -46.79 8.82 14.77
CA ALA A 236 -47.63 10.02 14.77
C ALA A 236 -46.86 11.22 14.24
N GLU A 237 -45.62 11.43 14.69
CA GLU A 237 -44.74 12.47 14.18
C GLU A 237 -44.47 12.32 12.68
N ARG A 238 -44.12 11.12 12.22
CA ARG A 238 -43.85 10.86 10.80
C ARG A 238 -45.06 11.17 9.93
N LEU A 239 -46.26 10.75 10.38
CA LEU A 239 -47.51 11.03 9.69
C LEU A 239 -47.87 12.52 9.73
N ALA A 240 -47.63 13.21 10.85
CA ALA A 240 -47.83 14.65 10.97
C ALA A 240 -46.90 15.43 10.05
N LYS A 241 -45.61 15.11 10.02
CA LYS A 241 -44.62 15.70 9.10
C LYS A 241 -45.03 15.48 7.64
N HIS A 242 -45.46 14.27 7.29
CA HIS A 242 -45.98 13.98 5.95
C HIS A 242 -47.24 14.82 5.62
N ALA A 243 -48.16 14.96 6.57
CA ALA A 243 -49.37 15.77 6.39
C ALA A 243 -49.06 17.26 6.22
N GLN A 244 -48.10 17.80 6.98
CA GLN A 244 -47.62 19.17 6.86
C GLN A 244 -46.97 19.43 5.50
N LEU A 245 -46.06 18.56 5.06
CA LEU A 245 -45.44 18.68 3.74
C LEU A 245 -46.48 18.63 2.62
N GLU A 246 -47.43 17.70 2.70
CA GLU A 246 -48.55 17.64 1.74
C GLU A 246 -49.40 18.92 1.74
N ALA A 247 -49.63 19.53 2.91
CA ALA A 247 -50.36 20.80 2.99
C ALA A 247 -49.58 21.94 2.33
N LEU A 248 -48.26 22.00 2.55
CA LEU A 248 -47.38 22.99 1.93
C LEU A 248 -47.34 22.82 0.40
N TYR A 249 -47.19 21.58 -0.09
CA TYR A 249 -47.25 21.30 -1.53
C TYR A 249 -48.59 21.72 -2.14
N ARG A 250 -49.71 21.47 -1.46
CA ARG A 250 -51.04 21.91 -1.93
C ARG A 250 -51.23 23.41 -1.91
N ALA A 251 -50.58 24.11 -0.97
CA ALA A 251 -50.63 25.58 -0.91
C ALA A 251 -49.77 26.23 -1.99
N ALA A 252 -48.68 25.58 -2.40
CA ALA A 252 -47.79 26.03 -3.48
C ALA A 252 -48.21 25.54 -4.88
N GLU A 253 -49.22 24.65 -4.96
CA GLU A 253 -49.71 24.04 -6.20
C GLU A 253 -50.27 25.13 -7.14
N SER A 254 -49.82 25.15 -8.40
CA SER A 254 -50.42 26.04 -9.40
C SER A 254 -51.85 25.61 -9.73
N GLU A 255 -52.67 26.50 -10.30
CA GLU A 255 -54.04 26.16 -10.66
C GLU A 255 -54.11 24.99 -11.67
N ASP A 256 -53.18 24.94 -12.62
CA ASP A 256 -53.07 23.86 -13.60
C ASP A 256 -52.69 22.53 -12.93
N GLU A 257 -51.69 22.54 -12.04
CA GLU A 257 -51.29 21.37 -11.27
C GLU A 257 -52.43 20.86 -10.39
N ARG A 258 -53.18 21.79 -9.78
CA ARG A 258 -54.36 21.51 -8.96
C ARG A 258 -55.48 20.87 -9.78
N ALA A 259 -55.75 21.39 -10.97
CA ALA A 259 -56.74 20.83 -11.89
C ALA A 259 -56.34 19.42 -12.33
N ILE A 260 -55.06 19.21 -12.69
CA ILE A 260 -54.52 17.89 -13.04
C ILE A 260 -54.67 16.92 -11.87
N ARG A 261 -54.29 17.30 -10.64
CA ARG A 261 -54.42 16.45 -9.45
C ARG A 261 -55.87 16.10 -9.16
N LEU A 262 -56.79 17.07 -9.19
CA LEU A 262 -58.21 16.84 -8.95
C LEU A 262 -58.83 15.93 -10.03
N SER A 263 -58.48 16.14 -11.30
CA SER A 263 -58.88 15.27 -12.41
C SER A 263 -58.36 13.84 -12.21
N ARG A 264 -57.09 13.68 -11.84
CA ARG A 264 -56.49 12.36 -11.56
C ARG A 264 -57.14 11.66 -10.37
N ASN A 265 -57.49 12.41 -9.32
CA ASN A 265 -58.24 11.91 -8.17
C ASN A 265 -59.67 11.51 -8.56
N ALA A 266 -60.36 12.32 -9.36
CA ALA A 266 -61.67 12.00 -9.90
C ALA A 266 -61.62 10.70 -10.73
N ALA A 267 -60.65 10.56 -11.63
CA ALA A 267 -60.44 9.35 -12.42
C ALA A 267 -60.12 8.12 -11.55
N ARG A 268 -59.28 8.27 -10.50
CA ARG A 268 -59.02 7.20 -9.53
C ARG A 268 -60.28 6.76 -8.79
N THR A 269 -61.06 7.72 -8.31
CA THR A 269 -62.32 7.41 -7.62
C THR A 269 -63.34 6.77 -8.57
N ALA A 270 -63.40 7.19 -9.83
CA ALA A 270 -64.23 6.56 -10.85
C ALA A 270 -63.82 5.10 -11.12
N ARG A 271 -62.52 4.83 -11.31
CA ARG A 271 -62.02 3.45 -11.46
C ARG A 271 -62.34 2.58 -10.25
N ARG A 272 -62.12 3.09 -9.04
CA ARG A 272 -62.47 2.38 -7.80
C ARG A 272 -63.97 2.09 -7.70
N ARG A 273 -64.83 3.01 -8.15
CA ARG A 273 -66.29 2.81 -8.19
C ARG A 273 -66.69 1.78 -9.24
N ALA A 274 -66.01 1.76 -10.39
CA ALA A 274 -66.27 0.78 -11.45
C ALA A 274 -65.87 -0.64 -11.03
N SER A 275 -64.83 -0.80 -10.21
CA SER A 275 -64.41 -2.09 -9.65
C SER A 275 -64.99 -2.40 -8.26
N GLU A 276 -65.94 -1.60 -7.77
CA GLU A 276 -66.54 -1.78 -6.45
C GLU A 276 -67.58 -2.91 -6.48
N SER A 277 -67.41 -3.92 -5.62
CA SER A 277 -68.40 -4.98 -5.41
C SER A 277 -69.74 -4.40 -4.90
N GLU A 278 -70.87 -5.01 -5.27
CA GLU A 278 -72.21 -4.52 -4.92
C GLU A 278 -72.42 -4.24 -3.42
N GLY A 279 -71.93 -5.10 -2.53
CA GLY A 279 -72.01 -4.87 -1.08
C GLY A 279 -71.27 -3.61 -0.60
N LYS A 280 -70.10 -3.30 -1.19
CA LYS A 280 -69.36 -2.06 -0.91
C LYS A 280 -70.08 -0.83 -1.49
N ARG A 281 -70.67 -0.97 -2.70
CA ARG A 281 -71.48 0.06 -3.35
C ARG A 281 -72.71 0.41 -2.52
N ALA A 282 -73.48 -0.60 -2.08
CA ALA A 282 -74.66 -0.44 -1.24
C ALA A 282 -74.29 0.22 0.10
N GLY A 283 -73.23 -0.25 0.77
CA GLY A 283 -72.74 0.35 2.01
C GLY A 283 -72.30 1.81 1.87
N ARG A 284 -71.67 2.19 0.74
CA ARG A 284 -71.29 3.57 0.45
C ARG A 284 -72.53 4.45 0.21
N VAL A 285 -73.45 4.01 -0.65
CA VAL A 285 -74.68 4.77 -0.96
C VAL A 285 -75.52 4.96 0.31
N GLY A 286 -75.62 3.93 1.16
CA GLY A 286 -76.24 4.02 2.48
C GLY A 286 -75.57 5.05 3.40
N LYS A 287 -74.23 5.08 3.48
CA LYS A 287 -73.49 6.10 4.26
C LYS A 287 -73.69 7.52 3.73
N VAL A 288 -73.74 7.70 2.41
CA VAL A 288 -74.02 9.01 1.78
C VAL A 288 -75.45 9.44 2.08
N GLY A 289 -76.41 8.52 2.00
CA GLY A 289 -77.80 8.73 2.38
C GLY A 289 -77.94 9.16 3.84
N ALA A 290 -77.31 8.43 4.78
CA ALA A 290 -77.32 8.74 6.20
C ALA A 290 -76.71 10.12 6.51
N ARG A 291 -75.55 10.44 5.91
CA ARG A 291 -74.93 11.78 6.04
C ARG A 291 -75.82 12.89 5.50
N SER A 292 -76.47 12.67 4.36
CA SER A 292 -77.41 13.65 3.78
C SER A 292 -78.61 13.88 4.70
N ALA A 293 -79.10 12.83 5.36
CA ALA A 293 -80.19 12.94 6.33
C ALA A 293 -79.75 13.69 7.60
N SER A 294 -78.55 13.41 8.13
CA SER A 294 -78.00 14.12 9.28
C SER A 294 -77.73 15.60 8.98
N LEU A 295 -77.20 15.93 7.80
CA LEU A 295 -77.00 17.33 7.38
C LEU A 295 -78.34 18.06 7.23
N ARG A 296 -79.38 17.41 6.68
CA ARG A 296 -80.74 17.98 6.63
C ARG A 296 -81.29 18.23 8.03
N ARG A 297 -81.09 17.30 8.97
CA ARG A 297 -81.51 17.48 10.38
C ARG A 297 -80.76 18.62 11.07
N MET A 298 -79.44 18.69 10.92
CA MET A 298 -78.64 19.80 11.48
C MET A 298 -79.01 21.15 10.86
N LYS A 299 -79.23 21.21 9.54
CA LYS A 299 -79.69 22.43 8.88
C LYS A 299 -81.05 22.88 9.42
N LYS A 300 -81.97 21.94 9.64
CA LYS A 300 -83.28 22.21 10.25
C LYS A 300 -83.15 22.73 11.68
N MET A 301 -82.30 22.11 12.51
CA MET A 301 -82.04 22.60 13.88
C MET A 301 -81.36 23.98 13.90
N LEU A 302 -80.38 24.23 13.03
CA LEU A 302 -79.74 25.55 12.92
C LEU A 302 -80.73 26.62 12.45
N GLU A 303 -81.61 26.28 11.51
CA GLU A 303 -82.70 27.18 11.10
C GLU A 303 -83.61 27.47 12.29
N GLU A 304 -84.00 26.47 13.09
CA GLU A 304 -84.87 26.59 14.28
C GLU A 304 -84.24 27.38 15.45
N ILE A 305 -82.91 27.37 15.59
CA ILE A 305 -82.18 28.09 16.65
C ILE A 305 -81.93 29.57 16.29
N VAL A 306 -81.86 29.94 15.01
CA VAL A 306 -81.66 31.34 14.59
C VAL A 306 -82.99 32.11 14.75
N PRO A 307 -83.07 33.13 15.64
CA PRO A 307 -84.30 33.87 15.86
C PRO A 307 -84.80 34.52 14.56
N VAL A 308 -86.12 34.56 14.39
CA VAL A 308 -86.83 34.91 13.15
C VAL A 308 -86.38 36.26 12.56
N GLY A 309 -85.89 37.19 13.39
CA GLY A 309 -85.33 38.49 12.95
C GLY A 309 -84.00 38.43 12.18
N CYS A 310 -83.14 37.42 12.41
CA CYS A 310 -81.88 37.27 11.66
C CYS A 310 -82.04 36.46 10.35
N ARG A 311 -83.17 35.75 10.19
CA ARG A 311 -83.48 34.98 8.96
C ARG A 311 -83.71 35.87 7.73
N ALA A 312 -84.04 37.15 7.92
CA ALA A 312 -84.19 38.13 6.84
C ALA A 312 -82.84 38.68 6.33
N LEU A 313 -81.87 38.89 7.23
CA LEU A 313 -80.54 39.39 6.85
C LEU A 313 -79.72 38.36 6.07
N LEU A 314 -79.87 37.06 6.35
CA LEU A 314 -79.17 35.99 5.62
C LEU A 314 -79.74 35.70 4.22
N ARG A 315 -80.97 36.15 3.90
CA ARG A 315 -81.52 36.02 2.54
C ARG A 315 -81.08 37.16 1.61
N ASN A 316 -80.67 38.31 2.16
CA ASN A 316 -80.24 39.47 1.37
C ASN A 316 -78.73 39.54 1.11
N MET A 317 -77.95 38.53 1.51
CA MET A 317 -76.51 38.43 1.19
C MET A 317 -76.18 37.43 0.06
N LYS A 318 -77.15 37.14 -0.82
CA LYS A 318 -76.90 36.42 -2.08
C LYS A 318 -77.12 37.36 -3.27
N THR A 319 -76.20 38.30 -3.41
CA THR A 319 -75.64 38.77 -4.69
C THR A 319 -74.17 38.43 -4.67
#